data_AF-E3EL11-F1
#
_entry.id   AF-E3EL11-F1
#
_cell.length_a   1.000
_cell.length_b   1.000
_cell.length_c   1.000
_cell.angle_alpha   90.00
_cell.angle_beta   90.00
_cell.angle_gamma   90.00
#
_symmetry.space_group_name_H-M   'P 1'
#
loop_
_entity.id
_entity.type
_entity.pdbx_description
1 polymer ?
#
loop_
_entity_poly.entity_id
_entity_poly.type
_entity_poly.pdbx_seq_one_letter_code
_entity_poly.pdbx_strand_id
1 'polypeptide(L)'
;MNIQNDILSKYIEFQRFLDGINMEELKSLSREDLSTLQKKLHEVNHRNLPYEIGKMIAKKKEEEFPQILGIHHYPELQEIAFLNEATKFRIDKHLISFRVGQYLNSFYRFITSSKKLLMLEDFLVEKGIVEQVFIVKCPCCTHGHLSKPLTIEAWDALKEKIHSFEDEEDFDALSDEGLLESFCTECDDEIDLALLKDENRIVVKKALKLIKGRDTRYDNV
;
A
#
# COMPACT_ATOMS: atom_id res chain seq x y z
N MET A 1 -19.00 -43.51 12.62
CA MET A 1 -19.09 -42.23 11.89
C MET A 1 -17.77 -41.51 12.03
N ASN A 2 -17.17 -41.08 10.91
CA ASN A 2 -15.94 -40.30 10.92
C ASN A 2 -16.31 -38.84 11.20
N ILE A 3 -15.93 -38.32 12.36
CA ILE A 3 -16.22 -36.95 12.80
C ILE A 3 -15.75 -35.89 11.78
N GLN A 4 -14.72 -36.18 10.99
CA GLN A 4 -14.24 -35.31 9.93
C GLN A 4 -15.27 -35.17 8.80
N ASN A 5 -15.97 -36.26 8.44
CA ASN A 5 -16.98 -36.25 7.39
C ASN A 5 -18.24 -35.50 7.83
N ASP A 6 -18.62 -35.61 9.10
CA ASP A 6 -19.78 -34.88 9.65
C ASP A 6 -19.51 -33.37 9.75
N ILE A 7 -18.28 -32.98 10.10
CA ILE A 7 -17.89 -31.55 10.11
C ILE A 7 -17.91 -30.99 8.67
N LEU A 8 -17.35 -31.72 7.70
CA LEU A 8 -17.33 -31.32 6.31
C LEU A 8 -18.74 -31.19 5.72
N SER A 9 -19.65 -32.12 6.02
CA SER A 9 -21.02 -32.07 5.50
C SER A 9 -21.77 -30.84 6.00
N LYS A 10 -21.62 -30.50 7.29
CA LYS A 10 -22.23 -29.29 7.89
C LYS A 10 -21.68 -28.01 7.30
N TYR A 11 -20.37 -27.95 7.02
CA TYR A 11 -19.76 -26.80 6.35
C TYR A 11 -20.28 -26.62 4.93
N ILE A 12 -20.45 -27.71 4.17
CA ILE A 12 -21.01 -27.67 2.80
C ILE A 12 -22.48 -27.23 2.81
N GLU A 13 -23.28 -27.72 3.76
CA GLU A 13 -24.68 -27.34 3.91
C GLU A 13 -24.81 -25.84 4.20
N PHE A 14 -24.01 -25.34 5.15
CA PHE A 14 -23.98 -23.92 5.48
C PHE A 14 -23.50 -23.06 4.31
N GLN A 15 -22.49 -23.51 3.55
CA GLN A 15 -22.04 -22.81 2.35
C GLN A 15 -23.12 -22.77 1.27
N ARG A 16 -23.84 -23.88 1.03
CA ARG A 16 -24.98 -23.90 0.09
C ARG A 16 -26.09 -22.94 0.50
N PHE A 17 -26.36 -22.83 1.80
CA PHE A 17 -27.31 -21.84 2.31
C PHE A 17 -26.85 -20.41 2.00
N LEU A 18 -25.57 -20.11 2.25
CA LEU A 18 -25.00 -18.79 1.93
C LEU A 18 -25.02 -18.48 0.43
N ASP A 19 -24.66 -19.46 -0.42
CA ASP A 19 -24.70 -19.32 -1.88
C ASP A 19 -26.14 -19.16 -2.41
N GLY A 20 -27.13 -19.65 -1.65
CA GLY A 20 -28.56 -19.49 -1.95
C GLY A 20 -29.14 -18.11 -1.60
N ILE A 21 -28.37 -17.24 -0.93
CA ILE A 21 -28.82 -15.87 -0.62
C ILE A 21 -28.84 -15.04 -1.90
N ASN A 22 -30.03 -14.64 -2.32
CA ASN A 22 -30.20 -13.81 -3.49
C ASN A 22 -29.76 -12.36 -3.21
N MET A 23 -28.57 -12.00 -3.67
CA MET A 23 -28.01 -10.66 -3.50
C MET A 23 -28.85 -9.56 -4.19
N GLU A 24 -29.67 -9.89 -5.20
CA GLU A 24 -30.54 -8.91 -5.84
C GLU A 24 -31.65 -8.41 -4.91
N GLU A 25 -32.16 -9.25 -4.02
CA GLU A 25 -33.18 -8.86 -3.04
C GLU A 25 -32.63 -7.81 -2.07
N LEU A 26 -31.35 -7.91 -1.72
CA LEU A 26 -30.68 -6.94 -0.85
C LEU A 26 -30.52 -5.56 -1.50
N LYS A 27 -30.51 -5.45 -2.83
CA LYS A 27 -30.41 -4.13 -3.51
C LYS A 27 -31.64 -3.24 -3.29
N SER A 28 -32.79 -3.85 -2.99
CA SER A 28 -34.03 -3.13 -2.70
C SER A 28 -34.01 -2.42 -1.34
N LEU A 29 -33.13 -2.84 -0.42
CA LEU A 29 -33.01 -2.26 0.93
C LEU A 29 -32.39 -0.85 0.88
N SER A 30 -32.70 -0.04 1.90
CA SER A 30 -32.06 1.27 2.06
C SER A 30 -30.59 1.13 2.51
N ARG A 31 -29.81 2.21 2.36
CA ARG A 31 -28.42 2.25 2.85
C ARG A 31 -28.32 2.00 4.36
N GLU A 32 -29.26 2.51 5.14
CA GLU A 32 -29.32 2.36 6.59
C GLU A 32 -29.64 0.91 7.00
N ASP A 33 -30.57 0.27 6.30
CA ASP A 33 -30.93 -1.13 6.52
C ASP A 33 -29.75 -2.06 6.20
N LEU A 34 -29.06 -1.81 5.08
CA LEU A 34 -27.87 -2.56 4.70
C LEU A 34 -26.73 -2.37 5.72
N SER A 35 -26.52 -1.16 6.24
CA SER A 35 -25.51 -0.89 7.27
C SER A 35 -25.82 -1.61 8.58
N THR A 36 -27.09 -1.61 8.97
CA THR A 36 -27.56 -2.34 10.16
C THR A 36 -27.37 -3.84 10.00
N LEU A 37 -27.72 -4.38 8.83
CA LEU A 37 -27.51 -5.79 8.49
C LEU A 37 -26.03 -6.15 8.50
N GLN A 38 -25.16 -5.32 7.91
CA GLN A 38 -23.71 -5.53 7.90
C GLN A 38 -23.13 -5.63 9.32
N LYS A 39 -23.52 -4.70 10.23
CA LYS A 39 -23.07 -4.72 11.63
C LYS A 39 -23.47 -6.00 12.33
N LYS A 40 -24.74 -6.41 12.19
CA LYS A 40 -25.24 -7.68 12.76
C LYS A 40 -24.51 -8.89 12.21
N LEU A 41 -24.19 -8.90 10.91
CA LEU A 41 -23.46 -10.03 10.31
C LEU A 41 -21.99 -10.10 10.76
N HIS A 42 -21.36 -8.97 11.09
CA HIS A 42 -20.02 -8.97 11.68
C HIS A 42 -19.98 -9.64 13.06
N GLU A 43 -21.06 -9.56 13.84
CA GLU A 43 -21.18 -10.23 15.14
C GLU A 43 -21.24 -11.77 15.02
N VAL A 44 -21.72 -12.28 13.88
CA VAL A 44 -21.86 -13.73 13.60
C VAL A 44 -20.58 -14.32 12.95
N ASN A 45 -19.58 -13.48 12.64
CA ASN A 45 -18.22 -13.88 12.22
C ASN A 45 -18.13 -14.73 10.93
N HIS A 46 -18.94 -14.41 9.91
CA HIS A 46 -18.81 -15.02 8.57
C HIS A 46 -18.19 -14.05 7.55
N ARG A 47 -17.12 -14.50 6.88
CA ARG A 47 -16.20 -13.62 6.12
C ARG A 47 -16.77 -13.01 4.83
N ASN A 48 -17.74 -13.63 4.15
CA ASN A 48 -18.07 -13.26 2.78
C ASN A 48 -19.26 -12.28 2.66
N LEU A 49 -20.36 -12.50 3.40
CA LEU A 49 -21.58 -11.72 3.22
C LEU A 49 -21.50 -10.24 3.69
N PRO A 50 -20.89 -9.92 4.86
CA PRO A 50 -20.70 -8.52 5.27
C PRO A 50 -19.88 -7.71 4.27
N TYR A 51 -18.93 -8.36 3.58
CA TYR A 51 -18.08 -7.72 2.59
C TYR A 51 -18.87 -7.33 1.33
N GLU A 52 -19.69 -8.25 0.80
CA GLU A 52 -20.54 -7.97 -0.36
C GLU A 52 -21.60 -6.90 -0.05
N ILE A 53 -22.21 -6.93 1.14
CA ILE A 53 -23.12 -5.87 1.60
C ILE A 53 -22.38 -4.54 1.72
N GLY A 54 -21.13 -4.53 2.19
CA GLY A 54 -20.29 -3.34 2.23
C GLY A 54 -20.08 -2.69 0.86
N LYS A 55 -19.91 -3.49 -0.20
CA LYS A 55 -19.84 -2.97 -1.58
C LYS A 55 -21.15 -2.32 -2.01
N MET A 56 -22.30 -2.92 -1.64
CA MET A 56 -23.62 -2.36 -1.97
C MET A 56 -23.87 -1.03 -1.26
N ILE A 57 -23.51 -0.93 0.03
CA ILE A 57 -23.59 0.32 0.80
C ILE A 57 -22.73 1.41 0.14
N ALA A 58 -21.50 1.07 -0.26
CA ALA A 58 -20.61 2.02 -0.93
C ALA A 58 -21.22 2.53 -2.23
N LYS A 59 -21.77 1.63 -3.06
CA LYS A 59 -22.43 2.00 -4.32
C LYS A 59 -23.65 2.89 -4.11
N LYS A 60 -24.52 2.57 -3.14
CA LYS A 60 -25.67 3.43 -2.80
C LYS A 60 -25.23 4.79 -2.27
N LYS A 61 -24.16 4.86 -1.48
CA LYS A 61 -23.61 6.14 -1.01
C LYS A 61 -23.13 7.01 -2.18
N GLU A 62 -22.50 6.41 -3.19
CA GLU A 62 -22.07 7.11 -4.42
C GLU A 62 -23.26 7.60 -5.26
N GLU A 63 -24.35 6.82 -5.33
CA GLU A 63 -25.59 7.19 -6.03
C GLU A 63 -26.39 8.29 -5.28
N GLU A 64 -26.49 8.20 -3.95
CA GLU A 64 -27.21 9.15 -3.10
C GLU A 64 -26.48 10.50 -2.99
N PHE A 65 -25.14 10.49 -3.00
CA PHE A 65 -24.32 11.68 -2.78
C PHE A 65 -23.20 11.81 -3.83
N PRO A 66 -23.54 12.09 -5.10
CA PRO A 66 -22.56 12.22 -6.17
C PRO A 66 -21.52 13.32 -5.91
N GLN A 67 -21.87 14.34 -5.11
CA GLN A 67 -20.95 15.41 -4.69
C GLN A 67 -19.75 14.91 -3.88
N ILE A 68 -19.85 13.74 -3.24
CA ILE A 68 -18.73 13.14 -2.48
C ILE A 68 -17.57 12.77 -3.41
N LEU A 69 -17.85 12.45 -4.69
CA LEU A 69 -16.80 12.15 -5.67
C LEU A 69 -15.92 13.35 -6.00
N GLY A 70 -16.40 14.58 -5.76
CA GLY A 70 -15.64 15.81 -5.98
C GLY A 70 -14.84 16.28 -4.76
N ILE A 71 -15.10 15.70 -3.58
CA ILE A 71 -14.43 16.05 -2.32
C ILE A 71 -13.21 15.15 -2.17
N HIS A 72 -12.02 15.73 -2.29
CA HIS A 72 -10.75 15.03 -2.09
C HIS A 72 -10.11 15.50 -0.78
N HIS A 73 -9.65 14.57 0.04
CA HIS A 73 -8.89 14.89 1.27
C HIS A 73 -7.46 15.33 0.94
N TYR A 74 -7.00 15.04 -0.27
CA TYR A 74 -5.81 15.62 -0.90
C TYR A 74 -6.26 16.47 -2.10
N PRO A 75 -6.57 17.77 -1.90
CA PRO A 75 -7.10 18.63 -2.95
C PRO A 75 -6.21 18.72 -4.19
N GLU A 76 -4.89 18.55 -4.02
CA GLU A 76 -3.93 18.57 -5.13
C GLU A 76 -4.23 17.49 -6.18
N LEU A 77 -4.89 16.38 -5.81
CA LEU A 77 -5.28 15.34 -6.77
C LEU A 77 -6.21 15.87 -7.87
N GLN A 78 -6.95 16.95 -7.61
CA GLN A 78 -7.80 17.60 -8.62
C GLN A 78 -6.98 18.13 -9.80
N GLU A 79 -5.73 18.54 -9.60
CA GLU A 79 -4.83 19.07 -10.63
C GLU A 79 -4.39 18.02 -11.66
N ILE A 80 -4.57 16.73 -11.37
CA ILE A 80 -4.10 15.65 -12.25
C ILE A 80 -4.97 15.53 -13.50
N ALA A 81 -4.55 16.11 -14.62
CA ALA A 81 -5.33 16.11 -15.86
C ALA A 81 -5.41 14.73 -16.57
N PHE A 82 -4.44 13.83 -16.35
CA PHE A 82 -4.35 12.55 -17.07
C PHE A 82 -5.19 11.41 -16.45
N LEU A 83 -5.85 11.67 -15.32
CA LEU A 83 -6.75 10.76 -14.60
C LEU A 83 -8.18 11.29 -14.61
N ASN A 84 -9.15 10.39 -14.68
CA ASN A 84 -10.57 10.75 -14.49
C ASN A 84 -10.90 10.89 -12.99
N GLU A 85 -11.99 11.61 -12.68
CA GLU A 85 -12.40 11.86 -11.29
C GLU A 85 -12.62 10.60 -10.47
N ALA A 86 -13.22 9.55 -11.06
CA ALA A 86 -13.39 8.26 -10.38
C ALA A 86 -12.06 7.63 -9.95
N THR A 87 -10.99 7.80 -10.74
CA THR A 87 -9.66 7.27 -10.41
C THR A 87 -8.99 8.13 -9.35
N LYS A 88 -9.09 9.46 -9.46
CA LYS A 88 -8.61 10.40 -8.43
C LYS A 88 -9.24 10.10 -7.08
N PHE A 89 -10.56 9.91 -7.04
CA PHE A 89 -11.29 9.56 -5.82
C PHE A 89 -10.84 8.23 -5.22
N ARG A 90 -10.59 7.20 -6.04
CA ARG A 90 -10.06 5.92 -5.55
C ARG A 90 -8.64 6.05 -4.99
N ILE A 91 -7.81 6.91 -5.58
CA ILE A 91 -6.47 7.22 -5.08
C ILE A 91 -6.57 7.99 -3.76
N ASP A 92 -7.44 9.01 -3.67
CA ASP A 92 -7.70 9.76 -2.44
C ASP A 92 -8.12 8.83 -1.30
N LYS A 93 -9.12 7.98 -1.56
CA LYS A 93 -9.58 6.96 -0.61
C LYS A 93 -8.49 5.96 -0.23
N HIS A 94 -7.57 5.68 -1.14
CA HIS A 94 -6.42 4.84 -0.83
C HIS A 94 -5.45 5.55 0.11
N LEU A 95 -5.10 6.81 -0.17
CA LEU A 95 -4.17 7.58 0.65
C LEU A 95 -4.67 7.76 2.08
N ILE A 96 -5.96 8.09 2.27
CA ILE A 96 -6.56 8.26 3.61
C ILE A 96 -6.56 6.99 4.46
N SER A 97 -6.35 5.81 3.86
CA SER A 97 -6.27 4.55 4.62
C SER A 97 -4.92 4.37 5.31
N PHE A 98 -3.95 5.24 5.02
CA PHE A 98 -2.62 5.23 5.60
C PHE A 98 -2.48 6.36 6.62
N ARG A 99 -1.72 6.09 7.67
CA ARG A 99 -1.26 7.11 8.61
C ARG A 99 0.01 7.76 8.07
N VAL A 100 0.23 9.02 8.42
CA VAL A 100 1.51 9.70 8.17
C VAL A 100 2.65 8.86 8.75
N GLY A 101 3.72 8.70 7.98
CA GLY A 101 4.87 7.86 8.28
C GLY A 101 4.77 6.43 7.72
N GLN A 102 3.60 5.99 7.25
CA GLN A 102 3.44 4.65 6.67
C GLN A 102 3.87 4.59 5.20
N TYR A 103 4.40 3.44 4.80
CA TYR A 103 4.74 3.14 3.41
C TYR A 103 3.48 2.83 2.62
N LEU A 104 3.38 3.40 1.43
CA LEU A 104 2.29 3.14 0.51
C LEU A 104 2.53 1.83 -0.25
N ASN A 105 1.45 1.07 -0.40
CA ASN A 105 1.42 -0.03 -1.34
C ASN A 105 1.22 0.53 -2.77
N SER A 106 1.70 -0.19 -3.78
CA SER A 106 1.69 0.30 -5.16
C SER A 106 0.28 0.55 -5.71
N PHE A 107 0.15 1.57 -6.56
CA PHE A 107 -1.10 2.01 -7.17
C PHE A 107 -1.50 1.20 -8.42
N TYR A 108 -0.83 0.09 -8.73
CA TYR A 108 -1.13 -0.78 -9.90
C TYR A 108 -2.60 -1.23 -9.98
N ARG A 109 -3.28 -1.33 -8.83
CA ARG A 109 -4.70 -1.69 -8.73
C ARG A 109 -5.68 -0.60 -9.18
N PHE A 110 -5.17 0.63 -9.38
CA PHE A 110 -5.93 1.78 -9.87
C PHE A 110 -5.48 2.20 -11.26
N ILE A 111 -4.18 2.07 -11.55
CA ILE A 111 -3.57 2.49 -12.81
C ILE A 111 -2.80 1.32 -13.40
N THR A 112 -3.25 0.81 -14.54
CA THR A 112 -2.60 -0.29 -15.27
C THR A 112 -1.43 0.16 -16.14
N SER A 113 -1.42 1.42 -16.57
CA SER A 113 -0.34 1.97 -17.39
C SER A 113 0.86 2.34 -16.52
N SER A 114 2.01 1.70 -16.76
CA SER A 114 3.27 1.99 -16.09
C SER A 114 3.69 3.46 -16.21
N LYS A 115 3.51 4.07 -17.40
CA LYS A 115 3.79 5.50 -17.61
C LYS A 115 2.93 6.39 -16.73
N LYS A 116 1.61 6.15 -16.68
CA LYS A 116 0.70 6.94 -15.83
C LYS A 116 0.95 6.70 -14.33
N LEU A 117 1.40 5.49 -13.97
CA LEU A 117 1.77 5.17 -12.61
C LEU A 117 2.97 6.00 -12.17
N LEU A 118 4.06 6.02 -12.96
CA LEU A 118 5.22 6.87 -12.69
C LEU A 118 4.85 8.35 -12.59
N MET A 119 4.04 8.85 -13.54
CA MET A 119 3.55 10.23 -13.49
C MET A 119 2.74 10.56 -12.23
N LEU A 120 1.98 9.59 -11.70
CA LEU A 120 1.28 9.77 -10.42
C LEU A 120 2.27 9.81 -9.26
N GLU A 121 3.21 8.89 -9.21
CA GLU A 121 4.21 8.81 -8.13
C GLU A 121 5.05 10.10 -8.09
N ASP A 122 5.54 10.56 -9.24
CA ASP A 122 6.28 11.82 -9.38
C ASP A 122 5.43 13.02 -8.93
N PHE A 123 4.16 13.06 -9.34
CA PHE A 123 3.24 14.12 -8.92
C PHE A 123 3.03 14.14 -7.39
N LEU A 124 2.84 12.97 -6.77
CA LEU A 124 2.63 12.89 -5.32
C LEU A 124 3.88 13.37 -4.55
N VAL A 125 5.07 13.09 -5.07
CA VAL A 125 6.35 13.58 -4.52
C VAL A 125 6.46 15.09 -4.71
N GLU A 126 6.19 15.61 -5.91
CA GLU A 126 6.24 17.04 -6.22
C GLU A 126 5.29 17.86 -5.33
N LYS A 127 4.09 17.33 -5.07
CA LYS A 127 3.10 17.97 -4.18
C LYS A 127 3.39 17.79 -2.69
N GLY A 128 4.48 17.12 -2.33
CA GLY A 128 4.85 16.86 -0.95
C GLY A 128 3.81 16.02 -0.21
N ILE A 129 3.03 15.21 -0.92
CA ILE A 129 2.07 14.28 -0.30
C ILE A 129 2.84 13.08 0.26
N VAL A 130 3.81 12.61 -0.52
CA VAL A 130 4.70 11.49 -0.19
C VAL A 130 6.15 11.91 -0.34
N GLU A 131 7.04 11.19 0.33
CA GLU A 131 8.48 11.21 0.06
C GLU A 131 8.89 9.89 -0.60
N GLN A 132 9.87 9.94 -1.49
CA GLN A 132 10.51 8.76 -2.03
C GLN A 132 11.64 8.32 -1.09
N VAL A 133 11.65 7.04 -0.74
CA VAL A 133 12.72 6.43 0.04
C VAL A 133 13.35 5.27 -0.70
N PHE A 134 14.60 5.00 -0.38
CA PHE A 134 15.44 3.98 -0.98
C PHE A 134 15.89 2.99 0.09
N ILE A 135 15.78 1.70 -0.21
CA ILE A 135 16.24 0.63 0.67
C ILE A 135 17.21 -0.22 -0.12
N VAL A 136 18.45 -0.30 0.35
CA VAL A 136 19.47 -1.16 -0.25
C VAL A 136 19.18 -2.60 0.12
N LYS A 137 19.10 -3.48 -0.88
CA LYS A 137 18.91 -4.92 -0.70
C LYS A 137 20.25 -5.62 -0.61
N CYS A 138 20.28 -6.71 0.16
CA CYS A 138 21.42 -7.61 0.19
C CYS A 138 21.64 -8.23 -1.20
N PRO A 139 22.84 -8.11 -1.79
CA PRO A 139 23.15 -8.70 -3.08
C PRO A 139 23.21 -10.24 -3.04
N CYS A 140 23.53 -10.82 -1.87
CA CYS A 140 23.67 -12.27 -1.70
C CYS A 140 22.32 -13.00 -1.71
N CYS A 141 21.35 -12.50 -0.95
CA CYS A 141 20.05 -13.18 -0.79
C CYS A 141 18.87 -12.43 -1.41
N THR A 142 18.99 -11.15 -1.78
CA THR A 142 17.93 -10.24 -2.30
C THR A 142 16.71 -10.01 -1.39
N HIS A 143 16.57 -10.80 -0.33
CA HIS A 143 15.50 -10.69 0.67
C HIS A 143 15.85 -9.66 1.73
N GLY A 144 17.05 -9.77 2.32
CA GLY A 144 17.54 -8.87 3.37
C GLY A 144 17.75 -7.44 2.94
N HIS A 145 17.72 -6.55 3.93
CA HIS A 145 17.97 -5.11 3.76
C HIS A 145 19.31 -4.78 4.38
N LEU A 146 20.14 -4.05 3.65
CA LEU A 146 21.42 -3.53 4.13
C LEU A 146 21.32 -2.08 4.58
N SER A 147 20.18 -1.43 4.40
CA SER A 147 20.00 -0.07 4.90
C SER A 147 18.64 0.06 5.57
N LYS A 148 18.57 0.99 6.52
CA LYS A 148 17.29 1.61 6.85
C LYS A 148 16.79 2.40 5.64
N PRO A 149 15.49 2.73 5.58
CA PRO A 149 14.96 3.57 4.50
C PRO A 149 15.67 4.93 4.45
N LEU A 150 16.35 5.19 3.34
CA LEU A 150 17.12 6.41 3.07
C LEU A 150 16.26 7.44 2.32
N THR A 151 16.41 8.72 2.65
CA THR A 151 15.85 9.80 1.82
C THR A 151 16.61 9.91 0.50
N ILE A 152 16.12 10.72 -0.44
CA ILE A 152 16.84 10.93 -1.70
C ILE A 152 18.23 11.53 -1.47
N GLU A 153 18.37 12.46 -0.53
CA GLU A 153 19.65 13.10 -0.21
C GLU A 153 20.63 12.10 0.42
N ALA A 154 20.17 11.27 1.36
CA ALA A 154 21.00 10.24 1.98
C ALA A 154 21.38 9.14 0.97
N TRP A 155 20.48 8.82 0.04
CA TRP A 155 20.75 7.89 -1.05
C TRP A 155 21.75 8.43 -2.05
N ASP A 156 21.67 9.71 -2.42
CA ASP A 156 22.63 10.35 -3.31
C ASP A 156 24.01 10.47 -2.64
N ALA A 157 24.06 10.84 -1.35
CA ALA A 157 25.30 10.83 -0.58
C ALA A 157 25.92 9.43 -0.50
N LEU A 158 25.10 8.39 -0.28
CA LEU A 158 25.57 7.01 -0.30
C LEU A 158 26.14 6.63 -1.67
N LYS A 159 25.50 6.99 -2.78
CA LYS A 159 26.05 6.74 -4.13
C LYS A 159 27.40 7.42 -4.32
N GLU A 160 27.52 8.69 -3.99
CA GLU A 160 28.78 9.44 -4.15
C GLU A 160 29.91 8.80 -3.34
N LYS A 161 29.61 8.39 -2.10
CA LYS A 161 30.54 7.64 -1.27
C LYS A 161 30.90 6.30 -1.92
N ILE A 162 29.90 5.55 -2.42
CA ILE A 162 30.10 4.24 -3.06
C ILE A 162 31.14 4.31 -4.20
N HIS A 163 31.15 5.40 -4.96
CA HIS A 163 32.11 5.63 -6.03
C HIS A 163 33.52 5.99 -5.58
N SER A 164 33.67 6.47 -4.34
CA SER A 164 34.94 6.96 -3.79
C SER A 164 35.62 6.00 -2.82
N PHE A 165 35.00 4.86 -2.47
CA PHE A 165 35.63 3.84 -1.62
C PHE A 165 36.89 3.25 -2.25
N GLU A 166 38.01 3.38 -1.56
CA GLU A 166 39.24 2.68 -1.92
C GLU A 166 39.41 1.41 -1.09
N ASP A 167 39.05 1.42 0.20
CA ASP A 167 39.34 0.34 1.16
C ASP A 167 38.19 -0.02 2.14
N GLU A 168 38.50 -0.86 3.12
CA GLU A 168 37.60 -1.32 4.20
C GLU A 168 37.31 -0.25 5.26
N GLU A 169 38.25 0.68 5.53
CA GLU A 169 38.05 1.73 6.55
C GLU A 169 36.96 2.71 6.12
N ASP A 170 36.98 3.05 4.84
CA ASP A 170 35.93 3.83 4.25
C ASP A 170 34.56 3.12 4.48
N PHE A 171 34.45 1.80 4.26
CA PHE A 171 33.18 1.07 4.43
C PHE A 171 32.65 1.08 5.86
N ASP A 172 33.55 0.91 6.82
CA ASP A 172 33.22 1.02 8.24
C ASP A 172 32.61 2.40 8.56
N ALA A 173 33.11 3.46 7.91
CA ALA A 173 32.53 4.80 8.07
C ALA A 173 31.07 4.90 7.57
N LEU A 174 30.67 4.18 6.51
CA LEU A 174 29.26 4.11 6.10
C LEU A 174 28.39 3.39 7.14
N SER A 175 28.96 2.38 7.77
CA SER A 175 28.26 1.61 8.79
C SER A 175 28.09 2.41 10.07
N ASP A 176 29.14 3.12 10.48
CA ASP A 176 29.12 4.04 11.62
C ASP A 176 28.14 5.21 11.42
N GLU A 177 28.02 5.71 10.19
CA GLU A 177 27.01 6.72 9.81
C GLU A 177 25.58 6.14 9.70
N GLY A 178 25.43 4.82 9.77
CA GLY A 178 24.15 4.13 9.69
C GLY A 178 23.52 4.14 8.29
N LEU A 179 24.33 4.36 7.24
CA LEU A 179 23.89 4.35 5.85
C LEU A 179 23.81 2.93 5.29
N LEU A 180 24.73 2.06 5.71
CA LEU A 180 24.80 0.66 5.26
C LEU A 180 25.26 -0.28 6.37
N GLU A 181 24.62 -1.42 6.50
CA GLU A 181 25.01 -2.50 7.41
C GLU A 181 26.08 -3.37 6.72
N SER A 182 27.13 -3.73 7.46
CA SER A 182 28.24 -4.56 6.98
C SER A 182 27.88 -6.04 6.80
N PHE A 183 26.76 -6.47 7.39
CA PHE A 183 26.27 -7.84 7.35
C PHE A 183 24.77 -7.89 7.10
N CYS A 184 24.31 -8.97 6.47
CA CYS A 184 22.90 -9.22 6.25
C CYS A 184 22.33 -10.16 7.32
N THR A 185 21.41 -9.67 8.14
CA THR A 185 20.72 -10.47 9.18
C THR A 185 19.84 -11.61 8.66
N GLU A 186 19.51 -11.63 7.36
CA GLU A 186 18.67 -12.68 6.77
C GLU A 186 19.46 -13.86 6.22
N CYS A 187 20.73 -13.67 5.85
CA CYS A 187 21.58 -14.75 5.32
C CYS A 187 22.88 -14.96 6.10
N ASP A 188 23.10 -14.18 7.16
CA ASP A 188 24.30 -14.19 8.01
C ASP A 188 25.62 -14.06 7.22
N ASP A 189 25.56 -13.50 6.01
CA ASP A 189 26.72 -13.22 5.18
C ASP A 189 27.23 -11.80 5.42
N GLU A 190 28.54 -11.67 5.55
CA GLU A 190 29.25 -10.40 5.41
C GLU A 190 29.18 -9.91 3.97
N ILE A 191 29.06 -8.61 3.80
CA ILE A 191 28.93 -8.03 2.47
C ILE A 191 30.32 -7.79 1.87
N ASP A 192 30.61 -8.54 0.81
CA ASP A 192 31.81 -8.33 0.01
C ASP A 192 31.75 -6.95 -0.67
N LEU A 193 32.69 -6.08 -0.30
CA LEU A 193 32.84 -4.72 -0.82
C LEU A 193 32.95 -4.67 -2.33
N ALA A 194 33.55 -5.69 -2.95
CA ALA A 194 33.66 -5.77 -4.40
C ALA A 194 32.28 -5.90 -5.08
N LEU A 195 31.28 -6.47 -4.38
CA LEU A 195 29.91 -6.57 -4.88
C LEU A 195 29.16 -5.24 -4.82
N LEU A 196 29.53 -4.36 -3.89
CA LEU A 196 28.93 -3.03 -3.76
C LEU A 196 29.55 -2.01 -4.73
N LYS A 197 30.84 -2.17 -5.08
CA LYS A 197 31.51 -1.30 -6.07
C LYS A 197 30.97 -1.46 -7.50
N ASP A 198 30.30 -2.58 -7.81
CA ASP A 198 29.59 -2.75 -9.07
C ASP A 198 28.17 -2.18 -8.93
N GLU A 199 27.95 -0.96 -9.45
CA GLU A 199 26.62 -0.31 -9.43
C GLU A 199 25.50 -1.19 -10.01
N ASN A 200 25.83 -2.13 -10.91
CA ASN A 200 24.84 -3.04 -11.48
C ASN A 200 24.38 -4.13 -10.50
N ARG A 201 25.08 -4.30 -9.38
CA ARG A 201 24.79 -5.30 -8.35
C ARG A 201 24.10 -4.72 -7.13
N ILE A 202 24.12 -3.40 -6.93
CA ILE A 202 23.33 -2.77 -5.88
C ILE A 202 21.85 -2.81 -6.28
N VAL A 203 21.12 -3.74 -5.68
CA VAL A 203 19.68 -3.83 -5.84
C VAL A 203 19.02 -2.85 -4.87
N VAL A 204 18.26 -1.90 -5.40
CA VAL A 204 17.56 -0.89 -4.59
C VAL A 204 16.07 -1.06 -4.72
N LYS A 205 15.39 -1.14 -3.58
CA LYS A 205 13.94 -1.05 -3.51
C LYS A 205 13.54 0.40 -3.29
N LYS A 206 12.82 0.96 -4.26
CA LYS A 206 12.14 2.26 -4.12
C LYS A 206 10.80 2.05 -3.42
N ALA A 207 10.47 2.93 -2.48
CA ALA A 207 9.16 2.96 -1.83
C ALA A 207 8.70 4.41 -1.64
N LEU A 208 7.39 4.58 -1.51
CA LEU A 208 6.79 5.88 -1.19
C LEU A 208 6.31 5.85 0.26
N LYS A 209 6.61 6.91 1.01
CA LYS A 209 6.18 7.08 2.39
C LYS A 209 5.29 8.31 2.49
N LEU A 210 4.13 8.14 3.12
CA LEU A 210 3.17 9.23 3.27
C LEU A 210 3.70 10.24 4.30
N ILE A 211 3.85 11.50 3.92
CA ILE A 211 4.35 12.57 4.81
C ILE A 211 3.29 13.62 5.12
N LYS A 212 2.26 13.75 4.27
CA LYS A 212 1.21 14.74 4.43
C LYS A 212 -0.06 14.16 5.05
N GLY A 213 -0.55 14.85 6.09
CA GLY A 213 -1.85 14.56 6.68
C GLY A 213 -3.00 14.88 5.74
N ARG A 214 -4.08 14.08 5.82
CA ARG A 214 -5.30 14.32 5.05
C ARG A 214 -5.99 15.60 5.52
N ASP A 215 -6.68 16.27 4.60
CA ASP A 215 -7.61 17.34 4.95
C ASP A 215 -8.84 16.77 5.67
N THR A 216 -9.07 17.21 6.90
CA THR A 216 -10.18 16.72 7.75
C THR A 216 -11.42 17.59 7.69
N ARG A 217 -11.40 18.67 6.90
CA ARG A 217 -12.54 19.61 6.75
C ARG A 217 -13.82 18.92 6.31
N TYR A 218 -13.71 17.76 5.66
CA TYR A 218 -14.84 17.00 5.13
C TYR A 218 -15.10 15.68 5.87
N ASP A 219 -14.43 15.41 6.99
CA ASP A 219 -14.61 14.17 7.76
C ASP A 219 -16.04 14.00 8.33
N ASN A 220 -16.79 15.10 8.43
CA ASN A 220 -18.15 15.15 8.98
C ASN A 220 -19.27 15.29 7.92
N VAL A 221 -18.95 15.07 6.63
CA VAL A 221 -19.92 15.14 5.51
C VAL A 221 -20.46 13.76 5.12
#